data_AF-A0A291SU25-F1
#
_entry.id   AF-A0A291SU25-F1
#
_cell.length_a   1.000
_cell.length_b   1.000
_cell.length_c   1.000
_cell.angle_alpha   90.00
_cell.angle_beta   90.00
_cell.angle_gamma   90.00
#
_symmetry.space_group_name_H-M   'P 1'
#
loop_
_entity.id
_entity.type
_entity.pdbx_description
1 polymer ?
#
loop_
_entity_poly.entity_id
_entity_poly.type
_entity_poly.pdbx_seq_one_letter_code
_entity_poly.pdbx_strand_id
1 'polypeptide(L)'
;MSIDPSSIPNFGGQPEPEPTGPSGPVLPDQDLVKQLLEQMELKYVVDEEGDLAAPWEQFRTYFMFRGEEEQQVFSVRTFYDRPHGIDEKPRLLEAIDDWNRRTLWPKVYTHTNDDGTVRLIGEAQMLIGTGVSLEHFVSSTVSWVRASIEFDRWLVEQLGLEADIESDGDDKPDDGEV
;
A
#
# COMPACT_ATOMS: atom_id res chain seq x y z
N MET A 1 14.65 2.80 -31.91
CA MET A 1 14.01 1.53 -32.34
C MET A 1 12.72 1.41 -31.54
N SER A 2 11.58 1.20 -32.21
CA SER A 2 10.27 1.01 -31.56
C SER A 2 9.99 -0.50 -31.50
N ILE A 3 9.66 -1.01 -30.32
CA ILE A 3 9.28 -2.40 -30.11
C ILE A 3 7.75 -2.49 -30.19
N ASP A 4 7.25 -3.45 -30.97
CA ASP A 4 5.82 -3.73 -31.16
C ASP A 4 5.24 -4.40 -29.89
N PRO A 5 4.18 -3.85 -29.27
CA PRO A 5 3.58 -4.40 -28.05
C PRO A 5 2.97 -5.81 -28.20
N SER A 6 2.85 -6.34 -29.42
CA SER A 6 2.42 -7.72 -29.67
C SER A 6 3.54 -8.78 -29.57
N SER A 7 4.78 -8.36 -29.28
CA SER A 7 5.98 -9.24 -29.32
C SER A 7 6.26 -10.01 -28.02
N ILE A 8 5.37 -9.98 -27.02
CA ILE A 8 5.61 -10.66 -25.74
C ILE A 8 5.42 -12.18 -25.92
N PRO A 9 6.47 -13.01 -25.78
CA PRO A 9 6.32 -14.46 -25.89
C PRO A 9 5.53 -15.03 -24.71
N ASN A 10 4.74 -16.08 -24.96
CA ASN A 10 4.11 -16.87 -23.91
C ASN A 10 5.18 -17.71 -23.20
N PHE A 11 5.48 -17.41 -21.92
CA PHE A 11 6.50 -18.12 -21.14
C PHE A 11 5.90 -19.35 -20.45
N GLY A 12 5.62 -20.39 -21.22
CA GLY A 12 5.36 -21.73 -20.68
C GLY A 12 6.67 -22.49 -20.44
N GLY A 13 7.24 -22.38 -19.24
CA GLY A 13 8.37 -23.19 -18.78
C GLY A 13 7.89 -24.53 -18.20
N GLN A 14 8.56 -25.63 -18.56
CA GLN A 14 8.32 -26.99 -18.07
C GLN A 14 8.78 -27.13 -16.59
N PRO A 15 8.08 -27.90 -15.72
CA PRO A 15 8.34 -27.87 -14.28
C PRO A 15 9.63 -28.59 -13.85
N GLU A 16 10.42 -27.95 -12.99
CA GLU A 16 11.50 -28.52 -12.17
C GLU A 16 11.01 -28.77 -10.72
N PRO A 17 11.66 -29.67 -9.95
CA PRO A 17 11.02 -30.39 -8.84
C PRO A 17 10.71 -29.54 -7.59
N GLU A 18 9.60 -29.90 -6.94
CA GLU A 18 8.87 -29.13 -5.92
C GLU A 18 9.63 -28.95 -4.58
N PRO A 19 9.64 -27.73 -4.00
CA PRO A 19 9.83 -27.54 -2.57
C PRO A 19 8.56 -27.99 -1.81
N THR A 20 8.76 -28.65 -0.67
CA THR A 20 7.69 -29.10 0.25
C THR A 20 6.97 -27.92 0.92
N GLY A 21 6.02 -27.33 0.20
CA GLY A 21 4.93 -26.46 0.63
C GLY A 21 3.71 -26.76 -0.25
N PRO A 22 2.54 -26.12 -0.09
CA PRO A 22 1.41 -26.36 -0.99
C PRO A 22 1.86 -26.17 -2.45
N SER A 23 1.84 -27.26 -3.22
CA SER A 23 2.58 -27.44 -4.47
C SER A 23 1.86 -26.88 -5.70
N GLY A 24 1.35 -25.65 -5.59
CA GLY A 24 0.72 -24.98 -6.72
C GLY A 24 0.36 -23.53 -6.44
N PRO A 25 0.01 -22.76 -7.48
CA PRO A 25 -0.53 -21.42 -7.33
C PRO A 25 -1.75 -21.45 -6.41
N VAL A 26 -1.80 -20.53 -5.44
CA VAL A 26 -2.95 -20.32 -4.55
C VAL A 26 -3.72 -19.10 -5.02
N LEU A 27 -5.04 -19.08 -4.82
CA LEU A 27 -5.84 -17.88 -4.97
C LEU A 27 -5.90 -17.20 -3.58
N PRO A 28 -5.20 -16.07 -3.37
CA PRO A 28 -5.22 -15.39 -2.08
C PRO A 28 -6.60 -14.80 -1.80
N ASP A 29 -6.96 -14.72 -0.53
CA ASP A 29 -8.21 -14.12 -0.07
C ASP A 29 -7.97 -13.18 1.13
N GLN A 30 -9.06 -12.58 1.61
CA GLN A 30 -9.01 -11.64 2.73
C GLN A 30 -8.52 -12.30 4.02
N ASP A 31 -8.82 -13.58 4.25
CA ASP A 31 -8.42 -14.28 5.49
C ASP A 31 -6.92 -14.58 5.52
N LEU A 32 -6.31 -14.85 4.36
CA LEU A 32 -4.86 -14.91 4.26
C LEU A 32 -4.22 -13.57 4.63
N VAL A 33 -4.77 -12.44 4.18
CA VAL A 33 -4.26 -11.11 4.56
C VAL A 33 -4.42 -10.86 6.05
N LYS A 34 -5.54 -11.23 6.67
CA LYS A 34 -5.72 -11.12 8.14
C LYS A 34 -4.65 -11.89 8.89
N GLN A 35 -4.38 -13.14 8.50
CA GLN A 35 -3.32 -13.95 9.11
C GLN A 35 -1.94 -13.29 8.99
N LEU A 36 -1.65 -12.64 7.85
CA LEU A 36 -0.40 -11.89 7.68
C LEU A 36 -0.33 -10.68 8.60
N LEU A 37 -1.41 -9.92 8.74
CA LEU A 37 -1.46 -8.77 9.65
C LEU A 37 -1.27 -9.23 11.11
N GLU A 38 -1.88 -10.34 11.52
CA GLU A 38 -1.69 -10.95 12.84
C GLU A 38 -0.25 -11.37 13.09
N GLN A 39 0.40 -12.01 12.10
CA GLN A 39 1.83 -12.37 12.18
C GLN A 39 2.75 -11.15 12.26
N MET A 40 2.34 -10.03 11.67
CA MET A 40 3.06 -8.76 11.75
C MET A 40 2.72 -7.96 13.01
N GLU A 41 1.86 -8.49 13.88
CA GLU A 41 1.35 -7.81 15.08
C GLU A 41 0.64 -6.48 14.75
N LEU A 42 0.07 -6.38 13.54
CA LEU A 42 -0.69 -5.22 13.08
C LEU A 42 -2.18 -5.40 13.38
N LYS A 43 -2.80 -4.35 13.91
CA LYS A 43 -4.26 -4.29 14.07
C LYS A 43 -4.93 -4.12 12.72
N TYR A 44 -6.10 -4.71 12.57
CA TYR A 44 -6.95 -4.55 11.40
C TYR A 44 -8.42 -4.44 11.78
N VAL A 45 -9.21 -3.86 10.89
CA VAL A 45 -10.67 -3.75 10.96
C VAL A 45 -11.26 -4.14 9.61
N VAL A 46 -12.51 -4.60 9.63
CA VAL A 46 -13.32 -4.77 8.42
C VAL A 46 -14.43 -3.73 8.53
N ASP A 47 -14.57 -2.87 7.53
CA ASP A 47 -15.60 -1.83 7.53
C ASP A 47 -16.99 -2.35 7.13
N GLU A 48 -17.98 -1.46 7.09
CA GLU A 48 -19.37 -1.80 6.77
C GLU A 48 -19.54 -2.32 5.34
N GLU A 49 -18.61 -2.00 4.44
CA GLU A 49 -18.59 -2.46 3.05
C GLU A 49 -17.85 -3.80 2.89
N GLY A 50 -17.28 -4.32 3.98
CA GLY A 50 -16.54 -5.59 3.99
C GLY A 50 -15.08 -5.45 3.57
N ASP A 51 -14.57 -4.23 3.44
CA ASP A 51 -13.18 -3.98 3.05
C ASP A 51 -12.26 -4.06 4.28
N LEU A 52 -11.15 -4.78 4.12
CA LEU A 52 -10.14 -4.96 5.16
C LEU A 52 -9.20 -3.77 5.18
N ALA A 53 -9.03 -3.15 6.35
CA ALA A 53 -8.13 -2.04 6.55
C ALA A 53 -7.22 -2.23 7.78
N ALA A 54 -5.98 -1.78 7.68
CA ALA A 54 -5.07 -1.58 8.79
C ALA A 54 -4.93 -0.06 9.05
N PRO A 55 -5.32 0.45 10.23
CA PRO A 55 -5.18 1.85 10.59
C PRO A 55 -3.84 2.16 11.27
N TRP A 56 -3.21 3.26 10.88
CA TRP A 56 -2.17 3.97 11.61
C TRP A 56 -2.72 5.34 12.03
N GLU A 57 -1.95 6.09 12.82
CA GLU A 57 -2.35 7.42 13.31
C GLU A 57 -2.57 8.43 12.18
N GLN A 58 -1.69 8.43 11.16
CA GLN A 58 -1.67 9.45 10.10
C GLN A 58 -2.10 8.92 8.72
N PHE A 59 -2.43 7.62 8.63
CA PHE A 59 -2.90 7.01 7.39
C PHE A 59 -3.60 5.68 7.66
N ARG A 60 -4.31 5.19 6.66
CA ARG A 60 -4.94 3.86 6.67
C ARG A 60 -4.66 3.12 5.38
N THR A 61 -4.40 1.81 5.49
CA THR A 61 -4.13 0.95 4.34
C THR A 61 -5.24 -0.07 4.15
N TYR A 62 -5.86 -0.08 2.98
CA TYR A 62 -6.89 -1.03 2.56
C TYR A 62 -6.29 -2.16 1.73
N PHE A 63 -6.85 -3.36 1.92
CA PHE A 63 -6.49 -4.58 1.22
C PHE A 63 -7.71 -5.08 0.45
N MET A 64 -7.71 -4.83 -0.85
CA MET A 64 -8.88 -5.01 -1.70
C MET A 64 -8.67 -6.14 -2.70
N PHE A 65 -9.69 -6.98 -2.82
CA PHE A 65 -9.83 -7.97 -3.89
C PHE A 65 -10.94 -7.49 -4.82
N ARG A 66 -10.62 -7.27 -6.10
CA ARG A 66 -11.56 -6.74 -7.11
C ARG A 66 -11.44 -7.52 -8.42
N GLY A 67 -12.48 -7.47 -9.24
CA GLY A 67 -12.54 -8.22 -10.50
C GLY A 67 -13.09 -9.63 -10.34
N GLU A 68 -13.23 -10.33 -11.46
CA GLU A 68 -13.85 -11.66 -11.56
C GLU A 68 -12.88 -12.64 -12.24
N GLU A 69 -12.98 -13.92 -11.84
CA GLU A 69 -12.23 -15.04 -12.42
C GLU A 69 -10.72 -14.71 -12.62
N GLU A 70 -10.21 -14.91 -13.84
CA GLU A 70 -8.79 -14.72 -14.17
C GLU A 70 -8.34 -13.25 -14.12
N GLN A 71 -9.28 -12.30 -14.10
CA GLN A 71 -9.02 -10.86 -14.04
C GLN A 71 -9.03 -10.31 -12.61
N GLN A 72 -9.09 -11.19 -11.60
CA GLN A 72 -9.05 -10.76 -10.21
C GLN A 72 -7.72 -10.08 -9.87
N VAL A 73 -7.80 -8.93 -9.22
CA VAL A 73 -6.68 -8.09 -8.78
C VAL A 73 -6.72 -7.97 -7.26
N PHE A 74 -5.54 -8.14 -6.65
CA PHE A 74 -5.27 -7.73 -5.29
C PHE A 74 -4.64 -6.34 -5.30
N SER A 75 -5.21 -5.40 -4.56
CA SER A 75 -4.72 -4.03 -4.44
C SER A 75 -4.52 -3.65 -2.98
N VAL A 76 -3.37 -3.03 -2.71
CA VAL A 76 -3.06 -2.38 -1.44
C VAL A 76 -3.10 -0.88 -1.68
N ARG A 77 -4.03 -0.19 -1.01
CA ARG A 77 -4.24 1.25 -1.14
C ARG A 77 -4.10 1.95 0.20
N THR A 78 -3.14 2.85 0.29
CA THR A 78 -2.89 3.66 1.49
C THR A 78 -3.43 5.07 1.28
N PHE A 79 -4.32 5.50 2.15
CA PHE A 79 -4.85 6.85 2.19
C PHE A 79 -4.12 7.62 3.28
N TYR A 80 -3.33 8.62 2.88
CA TYR A 80 -2.61 9.48 3.81
C TYR A 80 -3.57 10.56 4.32
N ASP A 81 -3.77 10.64 5.63
CA ASP A 81 -4.84 11.44 6.23
C ASP A 81 -4.47 12.92 6.40
N ARG A 82 -3.18 13.26 6.28
CA ARG A 82 -2.69 14.64 6.31
C ARG A 82 -3.37 15.48 5.22
N PRO A 83 -4.15 16.52 5.59
CA PRO A 83 -4.80 17.38 4.63
C PRO A 83 -3.80 18.39 4.07
N HIS A 84 -3.83 18.62 2.76
CA HIS A 84 -3.05 19.67 2.11
C HIS A 84 -3.97 20.68 1.41
N GLY A 85 -3.54 21.93 1.35
CA GLY A 85 -4.23 22.97 0.60
C GLY A 85 -4.10 22.77 -0.90
N ILE A 86 -5.11 23.20 -1.67
CA ILE A 86 -5.07 23.13 -3.14
C ILE A 86 -3.88 23.88 -3.74
N ASP A 87 -3.45 24.97 -3.10
CA ASP A 87 -2.29 25.78 -3.52
C ASP A 87 -0.96 25.04 -3.34
N GLU A 88 -0.90 24.01 -2.50
CA GLU A 88 0.29 23.17 -2.30
C GLU A 88 0.42 22.07 -3.36
N LYS A 89 -0.65 21.80 -4.12
CA LYS A 89 -0.70 20.69 -5.09
C LYS A 89 0.46 20.68 -6.09
N PRO A 90 0.94 21.80 -6.67
CA PRO A 90 2.10 21.78 -7.54
C PRO A 90 3.36 21.20 -6.86
N ARG A 91 3.63 21.61 -5.61
CA ARG A 91 4.77 21.10 -4.82
C ARG A 91 4.60 19.61 -4.49
N LEU A 92 3.38 19.19 -4.15
CA LEU A 92 3.08 17.78 -3.89
C LEU A 92 3.31 16.91 -5.12
N LEU A 93 2.89 17.37 -6.31
CA LEU A 93 3.11 16.65 -7.56
C LEU A 93 4.60 16.51 -7.88
N GLU A 94 5.41 17.55 -7.66
CA GLU A 94 6.86 17.46 -7.83
C GLU A 94 7.50 16.43 -6.90
N ALA A 95 7.07 16.39 -5.63
CA ALA A 95 7.54 15.38 -4.67
C ALA A 95 7.10 13.96 -5.09
N ILE A 96 5.83 13.78 -5.44
CA ILE A 96 5.28 12.50 -5.89
C ILE A 96 6.00 11.98 -7.13
N ASP A 97 6.27 12.83 -8.12
CA ASP A 97 7.02 12.45 -9.32
C ASP A 97 8.43 11.98 -8.97
N ASP A 98 9.08 12.65 -8.02
CA ASP A 98 10.42 12.27 -7.56
C ASP A 98 10.44 10.91 -6.83
N TRP A 99 9.46 10.67 -5.95
CA TRP A 99 9.26 9.36 -5.33
C TRP A 99 9.01 8.29 -6.38
N ASN A 100 7.98 8.47 -7.21
CA ASN A 100 7.54 7.52 -8.21
C ASN A 100 8.62 7.18 -9.24
N ARG A 101 9.57 8.08 -9.49
CA ARG A 101 10.72 7.86 -10.36
C ARG A 101 11.82 7.01 -9.71
N ARG A 102 12.00 7.10 -8.39
CA ARG A 102 13.08 6.44 -7.65
C ARG A 102 12.66 5.12 -7.02
N THR A 103 11.38 4.95 -6.77
CA THR A 103 10.82 3.76 -6.11
C THR A 103 9.88 3.00 -7.04
N LEU A 104 9.77 1.69 -6.80
CA LEU A 104 8.87 0.85 -7.58
C LEU A 104 7.43 0.94 -7.05
N TRP A 105 7.25 1.04 -5.74
CA TRP A 105 5.95 1.12 -5.06
C TRP A 105 6.07 1.85 -3.70
N PRO A 106 4.94 2.31 -3.13
CA PRO A 106 3.68 2.49 -3.85
C PRO A 106 3.82 3.53 -4.96
N LYS A 107 3.02 3.41 -6.02
CA LYS A 107 2.78 4.54 -6.90
C LYS A 107 1.80 5.47 -6.22
N VAL A 108 2.15 6.75 -6.15
CA VAL A 108 1.36 7.73 -5.41
C VAL A 108 0.70 8.71 -6.36
N TYR A 109 -0.53 9.10 -6.07
CA TYR A 109 -1.26 10.15 -6.77
C TYR A 109 -2.05 11.03 -5.79
N THR A 110 -2.46 12.21 -6.24
CA THR A 110 -3.30 13.12 -5.44
C THR A 110 -4.77 12.95 -5.77
N HIS A 111 -5.63 13.05 -4.77
CA HIS A 111 -7.07 13.30 -4.93
C HIS A 111 -7.41 14.67 -4.34
N THR A 112 -8.18 15.47 -5.08
CA THR A 112 -8.68 16.77 -4.59
C THR A 112 -10.16 16.60 -4.28
N ASN A 113 -10.52 16.80 -3.02
CA ASN A 113 -11.89 16.78 -2.54
C ASN A 113 -12.64 18.04 -2.98
N ASP A 114 -13.97 17.99 -2.93
CA ASP A 114 -14.85 19.10 -3.32
C ASP A 114 -14.66 20.36 -2.44
N ASP A 115 -14.15 20.19 -1.21
CA ASP A 115 -13.82 21.28 -0.29
C ASP A 115 -12.43 21.92 -0.57
N GLY A 116 -11.71 21.45 -1.58
CA GLY A 116 -10.38 21.92 -1.95
C GLY A 116 -9.24 21.23 -1.20
N THR A 117 -9.53 20.32 -0.26
CA THR A 117 -8.50 19.53 0.42
C THR A 117 -7.87 18.55 -0.56
N VAL A 118 -6.54 18.50 -0.58
CA VAL A 118 -5.76 17.54 -1.36
C VAL A 118 -5.25 16.45 -0.43
N ARG A 119 -5.46 15.18 -0.82
CA ARG A 119 -4.92 14.00 -0.14
C ARG A 119 -4.05 13.20 -1.09
N LEU A 120 -3.10 12.45 -0.53
CA LEU A 120 -2.28 11.52 -1.28
C LEU A 120 -2.80 10.10 -1.09
N ILE A 121 -2.74 9.30 -2.16
CA ILE A 121 -3.11 7.90 -2.15
C ILE A 121 -1.95 7.11 -2.77
N GLY A 122 -1.40 6.17 -2.00
CA GLY A 122 -0.43 5.19 -2.47
C GLY A 122 -1.13 3.92 -2.93
N GLU A 123 -0.71 3.35 -4.05
CA GLU A 123 -1.25 2.11 -4.60
C GLU A 123 -0.15 1.13 -5.03
N ALA A 124 -0.36 -0.14 -4.71
CA ALA A 124 0.31 -1.27 -5.34
C ALA A 124 -0.75 -2.34 -5.68
N GLN A 125 -0.53 -3.08 -6.77
CA GLN A 125 -1.50 -4.08 -7.24
C GLN A 125 -0.83 -5.26 -7.93
N MET A 126 -1.43 -6.44 -7.83
CA MET A 126 -1.06 -7.62 -8.64
C MET A 126 -2.30 -8.34 -9.15
N LEU A 127 -2.17 -8.94 -10.33
CA LEU A 127 -3.15 -9.90 -10.84
C LEU A 127 -2.99 -11.22 -10.09
N ILE A 128 -4.10 -11.77 -9.62
CA ILE A 128 -4.12 -13.00 -8.82
C ILE A 128 -5.06 -14.07 -9.37
N GLY A 129 -5.88 -13.76 -10.38
CA GLY A 129 -6.97 -14.63 -10.84
C GLY A 129 -6.52 -16.00 -11.38
N THR A 130 -5.27 -16.13 -11.84
CA THR A 130 -4.68 -17.42 -12.27
C THR A 130 -3.97 -18.17 -11.13
N GLY A 131 -4.06 -17.65 -9.90
CA GLY A 131 -3.28 -18.06 -8.75
C GLY A 131 -1.86 -17.49 -8.76
N VAL A 132 -1.27 -17.39 -7.57
CA VAL A 132 0.11 -16.90 -7.33
C VAL A 132 0.83 -17.82 -6.36
N SER A 133 2.17 -17.80 -6.37
CA SER A 133 2.93 -18.46 -5.30
C SER A 133 2.59 -17.80 -3.96
N LEU A 134 2.31 -18.63 -2.95
CA LEU A 134 2.01 -18.15 -1.60
C LEU A 134 3.15 -17.26 -1.07
N GLU A 135 4.40 -17.71 -1.20
CA GLU A 135 5.57 -16.93 -0.75
C GLU A 135 5.67 -15.59 -1.48
N HIS A 136 5.38 -15.56 -2.78
CA HIS A 136 5.38 -14.31 -3.56
C HIS A 136 4.28 -13.36 -3.09
N PHE A 137 3.07 -13.85 -2.82
CA PHE A 137 1.97 -13.05 -2.30
C PHE A 137 2.31 -12.44 -0.94
N VAL A 138 2.81 -13.28 -0.02
CA VAL A 138 3.20 -12.85 1.33
C VAL A 138 4.30 -11.79 1.27
N SER A 139 5.39 -12.08 0.54
CA SER A 139 6.53 -11.17 0.44
C SER A 139 6.15 -9.84 -0.22
N SER A 140 5.30 -9.87 -1.25
CA SER A 140 4.80 -8.66 -1.91
C SER A 140 3.94 -7.83 -0.96
N THR A 141 2.97 -8.45 -0.27
CA THR A 141 2.08 -7.76 0.67
C THR A 141 2.86 -7.07 1.79
N VAL A 142 3.81 -7.79 2.42
CA VAL A 142 4.67 -7.22 3.47
C VAL A 142 5.52 -6.07 2.92
N SER A 143 6.09 -6.23 1.73
CA SER A 143 6.92 -5.20 1.10
C SER A 143 6.12 -3.94 0.77
N TRP A 144 4.88 -4.08 0.31
CA TRP A 144 4.01 -2.95 0.00
C TRP A 144 3.56 -2.19 1.26
N VAL A 145 3.20 -2.90 2.34
CA VAL A 145 2.89 -2.25 3.62
C VAL A 145 4.08 -1.44 4.14
N ARG A 146 5.29 -2.02 4.10
CA ARG A 146 6.52 -1.31 4.51
C ARG A 146 6.80 -0.08 3.64
N ALA A 147 6.64 -0.20 2.33
CA ALA A 147 6.86 0.91 1.41
C ALA A 147 5.84 2.04 1.60
N SER A 148 4.59 1.72 1.95
CA SER A 148 3.59 2.75 2.30
C SER A 148 3.97 3.54 3.55
N ILE A 149 4.55 2.87 4.57
CA ILE A 149 5.09 3.51 5.78
C ILE A 149 6.32 4.36 5.44
N GLU A 150 7.20 3.85 4.58
CA GLU A 150 8.40 4.57 4.14
C GLU A 150 8.06 5.84 3.37
N PHE A 151 7.05 5.78 2.48
CA PHE A 151 6.58 6.95 1.75
C PHE A 151 6.07 8.05 2.70
N ASP A 152 5.27 7.69 3.72
CA ASP A 152 4.74 8.66 4.68
C ASP A 152 5.86 9.44 5.38
N ARG A 153 6.85 8.71 5.91
CA ARG A 153 8.03 9.29 6.55
C ARG A 153 8.81 10.19 5.60
N TRP A 154 9.10 9.68 4.40
CA TRP A 154 9.82 10.42 3.38
C TRP A 154 9.09 11.70 2.97
N LEU A 155 7.76 11.64 2.83
CA LEU A 155 6.94 12.80 2.46
C LEU A 155 7.03 13.90 3.53
N VAL A 156 6.93 13.52 4.81
CA VAL A 156 7.04 14.49 5.92
C VAL A 156 8.40 15.19 5.90
N GLU A 157 9.49 14.44 5.72
CA GLU A 157 10.85 14.98 5.58
C GLU A 157 10.98 15.90 4.34
N GLN A 158 10.42 15.50 3.19
CA GLN A 158 10.48 16.34 1.98
C GLN A 158 9.70 17.65 2.10
N LEU A 159 8.61 17.64 2.87
CA LEU A 159 7.78 18.81 3.05
C LEU A 159 8.31 19.75 4.15
N GLY A 160 9.23 19.27 5.00
CA GLY A 160 9.71 20.02 6.16
C GLY A 160 8.65 20.10 7.26
N LEU A 161 7.87 19.02 7.43
CA LEU A 161 6.75 18.92 8.37
C LEU A 161 7.14 18.11 9.63
N GLU A 162 8.44 18.02 9.94
CA GLU A 162 8.95 17.17 11.04
C GLU A 162 8.41 17.59 12.41
N ALA A 163 8.04 18.87 12.58
CA ALA A 163 7.41 19.36 13.80
C ALA A 163 6.05 18.71 14.11
N ASP A 164 5.35 18.18 13.09
CA ASP A 164 4.08 17.47 13.25
C ASP A 164 4.26 15.99 13.64
N ILE A 165 5.51 15.50 13.76
CA ILE A 165 5.84 14.15 14.25
C ILE A 165 6.14 14.18 15.76
N GLU A 166 6.74 15.27 16.26
CA GLU A 166 7.20 15.37 17.66
C GLU A 166 6.10 15.79 18.64
N SER A 167 4.98 16.37 18.18
CA SER A 167 3.89 16.82 19.06
C SER A 167 3.05 15.70 19.66
N ASP A 168 3.02 14.51 19.04
CA ASP A 168 2.14 13.41 19.45
C ASP A 168 2.86 12.36 20.34
N GLY A 169 4.14 12.59 20.66
CA GLY A 169 4.97 11.65 21.43
C GLY A 169 5.17 11.95 22.92
N ASP A 170 4.69 13.10 23.43
CA ASP A 170 4.93 13.50 24.84
C ASP A 170 3.68 14.12 25.49
N ASP A 171 2.52 13.48 25.36
CA ASP A 171 1.44 13.66 26.34
C ASP A 171 1.64 12.66 27.49
N LYS A 172 2.61 12.95 28.36
CA LYS A 172 2.57 12.42 29.73
C LYS A 172 1.48 13.16 30.51
N PRO A 173 0.63 12.47 31.26
CA PRO A 173 -0.26 13.14 32.19
C PRO A 173 0.60 13.85 33.24
N ASP A 174 0.39 15.16 33.36
CA ASP A 174 0.87 15.97 34.47
C ASP A 174 0.17 15.48 35.74
N ASP A 175 0.82 14.56 36.48
CA ASP A 175 0.49 14.26 37.86
C ASP A 175 0.89 15.47 38.73
N GLY A 176 0.04 16.50 38.70
CA GLY A 176 0.11 17.64 39.60
C GLY A 176 -0.47 17.29 40.99
N GLU A 177 0.34 16.70 41.86
CA GLU A 177 0.20 16.87 43.32
C GLU A 177 0.94 18.14 43.77
N VAL A 178 0.22 19.24 44.04
CA VAL A 178 0.17 20.00 45.31
C VAL A 178 -0.71 21.25 45.21
#